data_AF-A0A1M4ZMP8-F1
#
_entry.id   AF-A0A1M4ZMP8-F1
#
_cell.length_a   1.000
_cell.length_b   1.000
_cell.length_c   1.000
_cell.angle_alpha   90.00
_cell.angle_beta   90.00
_cell.angle_gamma   90.00
#
_symmetry.space_group_name_H-M   'P 1'
#
loop_
_entity.id
_entity.type
_entity.pdbx_description
1 polymer ?
#
loop_
_entity_poly.entity_id
_entity_poly.type
_entity_poly.pdbx_seq_one_letter_code
_entity_poly.pdbx_strand_id
1 'polypeptide(L)'
;MREKTKFIGDAPTVLPQKKKQNTIDLNQINNVKYKVERMLNSIGKSIFIKYYYDFKDCYMGKITNESFANKLLNENKNAKSIDGQIIRINNAKKIFSENLQILALEIIKNSKRLDEQIITEANKIILEERII
;
A
#
# COMPACT_ATOMS: atom_id res chain seq x y z
N MET A 1 51.31 57.11 11.02
CA MET A 1 50.14 56.37 11.56
C MET A 1 49.54 55.56 10.42
N ARG A 2 49.44 54.23 10.61
CA ARG A 2 48.39 53.26 10.15
C ARG A 2 47.96 53.29 8.66
N GLU A 3 47.73 52.21 7.91
CA GLU A 3 47.75 50.75 8.06
C GLU A 3 47.49 50.17 6.64
N LYS A 4 48.08 48.99 6.32
CA LYS A 4 47.47 47.74 5.79
C LYS A 4 46.43 47.83 4.64
N THR A 5 46.27 46.94 3.67
CA THR A 5 46.76 45.58 3.33
C THR A 5 46.21 45.23 1.94
N LYS A 6 46.87 44.30 1.25
CA LYS A 6 46.46 43.66 -0.01
C LYS A 6 45.07 43.01 0.07
N PHE A 7 44.26 43.16 -0.98
CA PHE A 7 43.17 42.24 -1.29
C PHE A 7 43.54 41.46 -2.57
N ILE A 8 43.91 40.20 -2.39
CA ILE A 8 43.89 39.19 -3.45
C ILE A 8 42.53 38.52 -3.28
N GLY A 9 41.65 38.66 -4.26
CA GLY A 9 40.35 38.00 -4.25
C GLY A 9 40.53 36.52 -4.58
N ASP A 10 40.39 35.66 -3.58
CA ASP A 10 40.27 34.22 -3.78
C ASP A 10 38.94 33.92 -4.48
N ALA A 11 39.01 33.22 -5.62
CA ALA A 11 37.84 32.70 -6.30
C ALA A 11 37.11 31.70 -5.39
N PRO A 12 35.76 31.72 -5.32
CA PRO A 12 35.04 30.75 -4.52
C PRO A 12 35.17 29.35 -5.15
N THR A 13 35.89 28.47 -4.47
CA THR A 13 35.93 27.04 -4.76
C THR A 13 34.51 26.47 -4.64
N VAL A 14 33.84 26.25 -5.77
CA VAL A 14 32.59 25.47 -5.81
C VAL A 14 32.97 24.02 -5.53
N LEU A 15 32.76 23.59 -4.29
CA LEU A 15 32.85 22.18 -3.91
C LEU A 15 31.86 21.36 -4.74
N PRO A 16 32.25 20.20 -5.29
CA PRO A 16 31.35 19.36 -6.05
C PRO A 16 30.22 18.88 -5.15
N GLN A 17 28.99 19.28 -5.48
CA GLN A 17 27.79 18.81 -4.80
C GLN A 17 27.70 17.29 -4.98
N LYS A 18 27.93 16.55 -3.89
CA LYS A 18 27.75 15.09 -3.86
C LYS A 18 26.32 14.78 -4.29
N LYS A 19 26.18 13.93 -5.32
CA LYS A 19 24.91 13.33 -5.73
C LYS A 19 24.21 12.80 -4.47
N LYS A 20 23.01 13.31 -4.15
CA LYS A 20 22.18 12.79 -3.06
C LYS A 20 21.89 11.32 -3.36
N GLN A 21 22.53 10.43 -2.60
CA GLN A 21 22.16 9.03 -2.53
C GLN A 21 20.69 8.97 -2.07
N ASN A 22 19.83 8.27 -2.80
CA ASN A 22 18.44 8.01 -2.41
C ASN A 22 18.40 7.15 -1.14
N THR A 23 18.50 7.76 0.04
CA THR A 23 18.15 7.12 1.31
C THR A 23 16.64 7.20 1.49
N ILE A 24 15.97 6.06 1.37
CA ILE A 24 14.53 5.96 1.66
C ILE A 24 14.34 6.24 3.17
N ASP A 25 13.47 7.20 3.50
CA ASP A 25 13.16 7.55 4.89
C ASP A 25 12.35 6.43 5.56
N LEU A 26 12.95 5.78 6.56
CA LEU A 26 12.32 4.73 7.37
C LEU A 26 10.98 5.17 7.98
N ASN A 27 10.83 6.44 8.33
CA ASN A 27 9.59 6.96 8.88
C ASN A 27 8.47 6.94 7.83
N GLN A 28 8.81 7.27 6.58
CA GLN A 28 7.86 7.22 5.47
C GLN A 28 7.39 5.79 5.21
N ILE A 29 8.32 4.81 5.22
CA ILE A 29 7.97 3.39 5.05
C ILE A 29 7.00 2.93 6.14
N ASN A 30 7.31 3.26 7.40
CA ASN A 30 6.46 2.88 8.53
C ASN A 30 5.07 3.50 8.46
N ASN A 31 4.97 4.75 8.02
CA ASN A 31 3.67 5.42 7.81
C ASN A 31 2.84 4.75 6.72
N VAL A 32 3.46 4.37 5.59
CA VAL A 32 2.77 3.65 4.51
C VAL A 32 2.30 2.28 4.99
N LYS A 33 3.17 1.52 5.69
CA LYS A 33 2.80 0.21 6.24
C LYS A 33 1.63 0.32 7.22
N TYR A 34 1.68 1.28 8.15
CA TYR A 34 0.60 1.54 9.10
C TYR A 34 -0.72 1.88 8.39
N LYS A 35 -0.67 2.73 7.35
CA LYS A 35 -1.84 3.06 6.52
C LYS A 35 -2.45 1.82 5.88
N VAL A 36 -1.62 0.96 5.27
CA VAL A 36 -2.09 -0.29 4.66
C VAL A 36 -2.70 -1.24 5.69
N GLU A 37 -2.10 -1.38 6.87
CA GLU A 37 -2.65 -2.18 7.96
C GLU A 37 -4.03 -1.69 8.41
N ARG A 38 -4.22 -0.36 8.50
CA ARG A 38 -5.52 0.24 8.82
C ARG A 38 -6.57 -0.07 7.76
N MET A 39 -6.22 0.06 6.48
CA MET A 39 -7.12 -0.31 5.37
C MET A 39 -7.47 -1.79 5.41
N LEU A 40 -6.48 -2.68 5.57
CA LEU A 40 -6.70 -4.13 5.70
C LEU A 40 -7.56 -4.51 6.90
N ASN A 41 -7.45 -3.81 8.02
CA ASN A 41 -8.32 -4.05 9.18
C ASN A 41 -9.76 -3.61 8.91
N SER A 42 -9.97 -2.52 8.17
CA SER A 42 -11.30 -2.08 7.73
C SER A 42 -11.92 -3.04 6.70
N ILE A 43 -11.11 -3.55 5.77
CA ILE A 43 -11.53 -4.52 4.75
C ILE A 43 -11.75 -5.91 5.35
N GLY A 44 -10.99 -6.29 6.39
CA GLY A 44 -10.82 -7.65 6.86
C GLY A 44 -9.78 -8.41 6.03
N LYS A 45 -8.68 -8.85 6.66
CA LYS A 45 -7.55 -9.51 5.97
C LYS A 45 -7.97 -10.76 5.18
N SER A 46 -8.74 -11.66 5.79
CA SER A 46 -9.23 -12.86 5.10
C SER A 46 -10.22 -12.54 3.97
N ILE A 47 -11.03 -11.48 4.13
CA ILE A 47 -11.95 -11.02 3.08
C ILE A 47 -11.17 -10.46 1.89
N PHE A 48 -10.10 -9.68 2.15
CA PHE A 48 -9.23 -9.16 1.11
C PHE A 48 -8.61 -10.29 0.26
N ILE A 49 -8.14 -11.36 0.89
CA ILE A 49 -7.61 -12.53 0.16
C ILE A 49 -8.71 -13.28 -0.59
N LYS A 50 -9.79 -13.65 0.11
CA LYS A 50 -10.86 -14.48 -0.48
C LYS A 50 -11.49 -13.83 -1.74
N TYR A 51 -11.57 -12.50 -1.75
CA TYR A 51 -12.19 -11.73 -2.84
C TYR A 51 -11.18 -10.85 -3.59
N TYR A 52 -9.89 -11.21 -3.57
CA TYR A 52 -8.82 -10.37 -4.12
C TYR A 52 -9.08 -9.95 -5.57
N TYR A 53 -9.38 -10.91 -6.44
CA TYR A 53 -9.63 -10.64 -7.86
C TYR A 53 -10.93 -9.87 -8.10
N ASP A 54 -11.97 -10.09 -7.31
CA ASP A 54 -13.18 -9.27 -7.39
C ASP A 54 -12.89 -7.80 -7.01
N PHE A 55 -12.06 -7.55 -5.98
CA PHE A 55 -11.62 -6.19 -5.66
C PHE A 55 -10.80 -5.58 -6.81
N LYS A 56 -9.90 -6.36 -7.42
CA LYS A 56 -9.09 -5.91 -8.57
C LYS A 56 -9.96 -5.60 -9.79
N ASP A 57 -10.91 -6.46 -10.11
CA ASP A 57 -11.87 -6.27 -11.20
C ASP A 57 -12.80 -5.07 -10.94
N CYS A 58 -13.23 -4.87 -9.69
CA CYS A 58 -14.01 -3.70 -9.31
C CYS A 58 -13.20 -2.40 -9.42
N TYR A 59 -11.90 -2.44 -9.08
CA TYR A 59 -10.97 -1.33 -9.30
C TYR A 59 -10.78 -1.03 -10.79
N MET A 60 -10.64 -2.06 -11.62
CA MET A 60 -10.53 -1.94 -13.09
C MET A 60 -11.84 -1.56 -13.78
N GLY A 61 -12.95 -1.42 -13.04
CA GLY A 61 -14.25 -1.06 -13.59
C GLY A 61 -14.97 -2.20 -14.31
N LYS A 62 -14.50 -3.45 -14.21
CA LYS A 62 -15.15 -4.62 -14.80
C LYS A 62 -16.44 -5.02 -14.08
N ILE A 63 -16.51 -4.75 -12.76
CA ILE A 63 -17.72 -4.94 -11.95
C ILE A 63 -18.02 -3.67 -11.16
N THR A 64 -19.31 -3.39 -10.93
CA THR A 64 -19.74 -2.19 -10.19
C THR A 64 -19.59 -2.39 -8.68
N ASN A 65 -19.44 -1.27 -7.95
CA ASN A 65 -19.43 -1.30 -6.49
C ASN A 65 -20.70 -1.94 -5.92
N GLU A 66 -21.87 -1.65 -6.52
CA GLU A 66 -23.16 -2.16 -6.06
C GLU A 66 -23.27 -3.68 -6.23
N SER A 67 -22.95 -4.19 -7.43
CA SER A 67 -22.97 -5.63 -7.70
C SER A 67 -22.04 -6.38 -6.75
N PHE A 68 -20.84 -5.85 -6.52
CA PHE A 68 -19.88 -6.50 -5.65
C PHE A 68 -20.24 -6.36 -4.17
N ALA A 69 -20.79 -5.23 -3.74
CA ALA A 69 -21.27 -5.03 -2.38
C ALA A 69 -22.40 -6.02 -2.05
N ASN A 70 -23.33 -6.25 -2.99
CA ASN A 70 -24.37 -7.27 -2.86
C ASN A 70 -23.79 -8.69 -2.76
N LYS A 71 -22.81 -9.04 -3.60
CA LYS A 71 -22.08 -10.32 -3.51
C LYS A 71 -21.45 -10.52 -2.13
N LEU A 72 -20.70 -9.52 -1.64
CA LEU A 72 -20.07 -9.57 -0.32
C LEU A 72 -21.10 -9.71 0.81
N LEU A 73 -22.22 -9.00 0.73
CA LEU A 73 -23.28 -9.07 1.74
C LEU A 73 -23.90 -10.47 1.82
N ASN A 74 -24.12 -11.11 0.67
CA ASN A 74 -24.79 -12.42 0.60
C ASN A 74 -23.86 -13.58 0.95
N GLU A 75 -22.58 -13.50 0.60
CA GLU A 75 -21.63 -14.61 0.77
C GLU A 75 -20.84 -14.56 2.07
N ASN A 76 -20.73 -13.39 2.71
CA ASN A 76 -20.06 -13.24 3.99
C ASN A 76 -21.09 -13.31 5.13
N LYS A 77 -21.14 -14.45 5.82
CA LYS A 77 -22.05 -14.69 6.97
C LYS A 77 -21.98 -13.61 8.07
N ASN A 78 -20.87 -12.88 8.17
CA ASN A 78 -20.67 -11.82 9.17
C ASN A 78 -20.93 -10.41 8.62
N ALA A 79 -21.36 -10.27 7.36
CA ALA A 79 -21.73 -8.99 6.79
C ALA A 79 -23.03 -8.47 7.42
N LYS A 80 -23.10 -7.15 7.62
CA LYS A 80 -24.21 -6.51 8.36
C LYS A 80 -25.03 -5.55 7.49
N SER A 81 -24.39 -4.89 6.52
CA SER A 81 -25.04 -3.90 5.67
C SER A 81 -24.28 -3.73 4.35
N ILE A 82 -25.00 -3.20 3.36
CA ILE A 82 -24.45 -2.84 2.05
C ILE A 82 -23.39 -1.73 2.16
N ASP A 83 -23.67 -0.70 2.97
CA ASP A 83 -22.73 0.41 3.22
C ASP A 83 -21.42 -0.07 3.82
N GLY A 84 -21.50 -1.05 4.73
CA GLY A 84 -20.32 -1.70 5.29
C GLY A 84 -19.48 -2.39 4.22
N GLN A 85 -20.09 -2.97 3.19
CA GLN A 85 -19.36 -3.59 2.08
C GLN A 85 -18.77 -2.54 1.14
N ILE A 86 -19.51 -1.46 0.87
CA ILE A 86 -19.00 -0.32 0.09
C ILE A 86 -17.74 0.28 0.74
N ILE A 87 -17.71 0.40 2.07
CA ILE A 87 -16.51 0.85 2.80
C ILE A 87 -15.31 -0.10 2.56
N ARG A 88 -15.53 -1.41 2.57
CA ARG A 88 -14.47 -2.40 2.26
C ARG A 88 -13.97 -2.22 0.82
N ILE A 89 -14.88 -2.12 -0.14
CA ILE A 89 -14.56 -1.91 -1.55
C ILE A 89 -13.75 -0.63 -1.75
N ASN A 90 -14.16 0.48 -1.14
CA ASN A 90 -13.45 1.75 -1.28
C ASN A 90 -12.03 1.71 -0.68
N ASN A 91 -11.84 1.03 0.47
CA ASN A 91 -10.49 0.85 1.03
C ASN A 91 -9.62 -0.07 0.15
N ALA A 92 -10.20 -1.14 -0.41
CA ALA A 92 -9.47 -2.02 -1.32
C ALA A 92 -9.06 -1.27 -2.61
N LYS A 93 -9.98 -0.48 -3.19
CA LYS A 93 -9.68 0.39 -4.34
C LYS A 93 -8.51 1.33 -4.07
N LYS A 94 -8.43 1.90 -2.86
CA LYS A 94 -7.28 2.74 -2.45
C LYS A 94 -5.96 1.97 -2.43
N ILE A 95 -5.96 0.72 -1.95
CA ILE A 95 -4.76 -0.15 -2.00
C ILE A 95 -4.29 -0.32 -3.44
N PHE A 96 -5.19 -0.62 -4.38
CA PHE A 96 -4.83 -0.81 -5.80
C PHE A 96 -4.43 0.51 -6.47
N SER A 97 -5.15 1.61 -6.23
CA SER A 97 -4.85 2.90 -6.86
C SER A 97 -3.48 3.46 -6.45
N GLU A 98 -3.00 3.08 -5.27
CA GLU A 98 -1.70 3.50 -4.74
C GLU A 98 -0.58 2.48 -5.01
N ASN A 99 -0.86 1.42 -5.79
CA ASN A 99 0.07 0.31 -6.06
C ASN A 99 0.59 -0.38 -4.79
N LEU A 100 -0.24 -0.48 -3.75
CA LEU A 100 0.11 -1.04 -2.45
C LEU A 100 -0.32 -2.52 -2.28
N GLN A 101 -0.83 -3.15 -3.33
CA GLN A 101 -1.35 -4.52 -3.28
C GLN A 101 -0.30 -5.55 -2.85
N ILE A 102 0.95 -5.45 -3.34
CA ILE A 102 2.03 -6.34 -2.92
C ILE A 102 2.35 -6.15 -1.43
N LEU A 103 2.46 -4.89 -0.96
CA LEU A 103 2.68 -4.61 0.45
C LEU A 103 1.54 -5.15 1.32
N ALA A 104 0.29 -5.00 0.87
CA ALA A 104 -0.87 -5.53 1.56
C ALA A 104 -0.81 -7.07 1.69
N LEU A 105 -0.46 -7.76 0.60
CA LEU A 105 -0.31 -9.22 0.59
C LEU A 105 0.84 -9.67 1.49
N GLU A 106 1.98 -8.97 1.50
CA GLU A 106 3.11 -9.27 2.40
C GLU A 106 2.74 -9.06 3.88
N ILE A 107 1.97 -8.02 4.20
CA ILE A 107 1.44 -7.81 5.57
C ILE A 107 0.55 -8.99 5.98
N ILE A 108 -0.31 -9.47 5.07
CA ILE A 108 -1.21 -10.60 5.32
C ILE A 108 -0.41 -11.89 5.51
N LYS A 109 0.54 -12.20 4.61
CA LYS A 109 1.40 -13.39 4.69
C LYS A 109 2.12 -13.50 6.03
N ASN A 110 2.57 -12.37 6.58
CA ASN A 110 3.29 -12.33 7.85
C ASN A 110 2.36 -12.28 9.08
N SER A 111 1.04 -12.42 8.91
CA SER A 111 0.08 -12.37 10.00
C SER A 111 -0.03 -13.70 10.74
N LYS A 112 0.33 -13.71 12.03
CA LYS A 112 0.28 -14.90 12.90
C LYS A 112 -1.14 -15.37 13.28
N ARG A 113 -2.17 -14.59 12.96
CA ARG A 113 -3.56 -14.82 13.42
C ARG A 113 -4.49 -15.32 12.31
N LEU A 114 -3.97 -15.55 11.12
CA LEU A 114 -4.75 -16.01 9.97
C LEU A 114 -4.52 -17.49 9.75
N ASP A 115 -5.56 -18.16 9.25
CA ASP A 115 -5.51 -19.57 8.90
C ASP A 115 -4.48 -19.83 7.81
N GLU A 116 -3.83 -20.98 7.86
CA GLU A 116 -2.79 -21.38 6.91
C GLU A 116 -3.28 -21.33 5.46
N GLN A 117 -4.54 -21.69 5.20
CA GLN A 117 -5.15 -21.60 3.87
C GLN A 117 -5.14 -20.17 3.32
N ILE A 118 -5.43 -19.16 4.16
CA ILE A 118 -5.40 -17.75 3.76
C ILE A 118 -3.97 -17.30 3.46
N ILE A 119 -2.99 -17.76 4.24
CA ILE A 119 -1.57 -17.46 4.02
C ILE A 119 -1.05 -18.10 2.73
N THR A 120 -1.44 -19.34 2.45
CA THR A 120 -1.10 -20.05 1.21
C THR A 120 -1.67 -19.34 -0.01
N GLU A 121 -2.95 -18.93 0.04
CA GLU A 121 -3.57 -18.20 -1.06
C GLU A 121 -2.91 -16.82 -1.26
N ALA A 122 -2.56 -16.11 -0.18
CA ALA A 122 -1.82 -14.85 -0.27
C ALA A 122 -0.47 -15.04 -1.00
N ASN A 123 0.27 -16.12 -0.71
CA ASN A 123 1.53 -16.43 -1.41
C ASN A 123 1.32 -16.65 -2.90
N LYS A 124 0.29 -17.41 -3.28
CA LYS A 124 -0.06 -17.66 -4.67
C LYS A 124 -0.36 -16.35 -5.41
N ILE A 125 -1.20 -15.49 -4.83
CA ILE A 125 -1.53 -14.18 -5.40
C ILE A 125 -0.28 -13.31 -5.57
N ILE A 126 0.65 -13.31 -4.61
CA ILE A 126 1.93 -12.55 -4.73
C ILE A 126 2.74 -13.02 -5.95
N LEU A 127 2.80 -14.32 -6.20
CA LEU A 127 3.52 -14.86 -7.36
C LEU A 127 2.86 -14.40 -8.66
N GLU A 128 1.52 -14.47 -8.75
CA GLU A 128 0.78 -14.04 -9.93
C GLU A 128 0.94 -12.53 -10.20
N GLU A 129 0.85 -11.68 -9.17
CA GLU A 129 1.04 -10.22 -9.30
C GLU A 129 2.48 -9.81 -9.67
N ARG A 130 3.48 -10.69 -9.51
CA ARG A 130 4.86 -10.42 -9.90
C ARG A 130 5.20 -10.85 -11.33
N ILE A 131 4.33 -11.66 -11.95
CA ILE A 131 4.52 -12.15 -13.31
C ILE A 131 3.88 -11.20 -14.34
N ILE A 132 2.92 -10.38 -13.91
CA ILE A 132 2.18 -9.40 -14.73
C ILE A 132 2.86 -8.04 -14.68
#